data_AF-A0A661R7B0-F1
#
_entry.id   AF-A0A661R7B0-F1
#
_cell.length_a   1.000
_cell.length_b   1.000
_cell.length_c   1.000
_cell.angle_alpha   90.00
_cell.angle_beta   90.00
_cell.angle_gamma   90.00
#
_symmetry.space_group_name_H-M   'P 1'
#
loop_
_entity.id
_entity.type
_entity.pdbx_description
1 polymer ?
#
loop_
_entity_poly.entity_id
_entity_poly.type
_entity_poly.pdbx_seq_one_letter_code
_entity_poly.pdbx_strand_id
1 'polypeptide(L)' 'MKRLMYGIQHRCNPLHVYCRLVERGIDRSVSMAICRAYETLVFRWLNWFIIFVILVCKAEK' A
#
# COMPACT_ATOMS: atom_id res chain seq x y z
N MET A 1 -15.19 16.03 6.26
CA MET A 1 -13.89 15.53 5.75
C MET A 1 -13.58 14.09 6.14
N LYS A 2 -13.85 13.62 7.36
CA LYS A 2 -13.53 12.23 7.80
C LYS A 2 -14.09 11.11 6.91
N ARG A 3 -15.32 11.24 6.38
CA ARG A 3 -15.93 10.23 5.47
C ARG A 3 -15.14 9.98 4.18
N LEU A 4 -14.49 11.01 3.63
CA LEU A 4 -13.70 10.86 2.42
C LEU A 4 -12.40 10.08 2.70
N MET A 5 -11.73 10.37 3.82
CA MET A 5 -10.56 9.60 4.26
C MET A 5 -10.89 8.12 4.48
N TYR A 6 -11.98 7.81 5.19
CA TYR A 6 -12.40 6.42 5.38
C TYR A 6 -12.79 5.75 4.06
N GLY A 7 -13.43 6.47 3.14
CA GLY A 7 -13.74 5.95 1.81
C GLY A 7 -12.48 5.66 0.98
N ILE A 8 -11.45 6.50 1.07
CA ILE A 8 -10.17 6.28 0.40
C ILE A 8 -9.43 5.12 1.05
N GLN A 9 -9.35 5.06 2.38
CA GLN A 9 -8.73 3.95 3.11
C GLN A 9 -9.42 2.63 2.79
N HIS A 10 -10.75 2.62 2.68
CA HIS A 10 -11.52 1.44 2.32
C HIS A 10 -11.26 1.00 0.88
N ARG A 11 -11.14 1.95 -0.07
CA ARG A 11 -10.81 1.64 -1.48
C ARG A 11 -9.36 1.20 -1.68
N CYS A 12 -8.44 1.74 -0.90
CA CYS A 12 -7.02 1.41 -0.96
C CYS A 12 -6.62 0.25 -0.06
N ASN A 13 -7.58 -0.35 0.67
CA ASN A 13 -7.33 -1.56 1.42
C ASN A 13 -7.02 -2.70 0.43
N PRO A 14 -5.89 -3.42 0.55
CA PRO A 14 -5.50 -4.47 -0.38
C PRO A 14 -6.60 -5.52 -0.62
N LEU A 15 -7.37 -5.86 0.41
CA LEU A 15 -8.53 -6.75 0.29
C LEU A 15 -9.57 -6.25 -0.73
N HIS A 16 -9.87 -4.95 -0.71
CA HIS A 16 -10.84 -4.33 -1.61
C HIS A 16 -10.27 -4.11 -3.01
N VAL A 17 -8.97 -3.84 -3.13
CA VAL A 17 -8.28 -3.77 -4.42
C VAL A 17 -8.36 -5.13 -5.11
N TYR A 18 -8.08 -6.22 -4.40
CA TYR A 18 -8.22 -7.58 -4.92
C TYR A 18 -9.67 -7.88 -5.37
N CYS A 19 -10.66 -7.67 -4.49
CA CYS A 19 -12.06 -7.91 -4.84
C CYS A 19 -12.49 -7.10 -6.09
N ARG A 20 -12.10 -5.84 -6.20
CA ARG A 20 -12.41 -4.99 -7.36
C ARG A 20 -11.74 -5.44 -8.65
N LEU A 21 -10.52 -5.96 -8.58
CA LEU A 21 -9.82 -6.48 -9.76
C LEU A 21 -10.54 -7.74 -10.26
N VAL A 22 -10.90 -8.64 -9.34
CA VAL A 22 -11.66 -9.86 -9.66
C VAL A 22 -13.07 -9.53 -10.17
N GLU A 23 -13.79 -8.59 -9.56
CA GLU A 23 -15.11 -8.13 -10.03
C GLU A 23 -15.05 -7.47 -11.41
N ARG A 24 -13.90 -6.90 -11.79
CA ARG A 24 -13.65 -6.40 -13.16
C ARG A 24 -13.31 -7.50 -14.16
N GLY A 25 -13.31 -8.77 -13.75
CA GLY A 25 -12.97 -9.92 -14.60
C GLY A 25 -11.48 -10.14 -14.78
N ILE A 26 -10.63 -9.50 -13.97
CA ILE A 26 -9.19 -9.77 -13.99
C ILE A 26 -8.92 -11.10 -13.30
N ASP A 27 -8.05 -11.91 -13.90
CA ASP A 27 -7.67 -13.21 -13.37
C ASP A 27 -7.18 -13.10 -11.91
N ARG A 28 -7.54 -14.08 -11.09
CA ARG A 28 -7.22 -14.09 -9.66
C ARG A 28 -5.71 -14.04 -9.41
N SER A 29 -4.93 -14.64 -10.29
CA SER A 29 -3.46 -14.67 -10.22
C SER A 29 -2.88 -13.27 -10.41
N VAL A 30 -3.39 -12.53 -11.39
CA VAL A 30 -3.00 -11.14 -11.66
C VAL A 30 -3.45 -10.23 -10.52
N SER A 31 -4.65 -10.45 -10.00
CA SER A 31 -5.18 -9.70 -8.86
C SER A 31 -4.33 -9.89 -7.61
N MET A 32 -3.89 -11.12 -7.32
CA MET A 32 -2.94 -11.40 -6.23
C MET A 32 -1.56 -10.80 -6.47
N ALA A 33 -1.05 -10.84 -7.70
CA ALA A 33 0.24 -10.24 -8.04
C ALA A 33 0.23 -8.73 -7.80
N ILE A 34 -0.87 -8.04 -8.16
CA ILE A 34 -1.05 -6.61 -7.89
C ILE A 34 -1.10 -6.34 -6.39
N CYS A 35 -1.83 -7.15 -5.62
CA CYS A 35 -1.88 -7.03 -4.16
C CYS A 35 -0.49 -7.17 -3.51
N ARG A 36 0.27 -8.21 -3.90
CA ARG A 36 1.64 -8.41 -3.41
C ARG A 36 2.59 -7.30 -3.83
N ALA A 37 2.47 -6.80 -5.07
CA ALA A 37 3.29 -5.69 -5.54
C ALA A 37 2.98 -4.41 -4.76
N TYR A 38 1.72 -4.16 -4.45
CA TYR A 38 1.29 -3.05 -3.61
C TYR A 38 1.85 -3.15 -2.19
N GLU A 39 1.69 -4.30 -1.53
CA GLU A 39 2.29 -4.53 -0.19
C GLU A 39 3.81 -4.35 -0.21
N THR A 40 4.49 -4.93 -1.21
CA THR A 40 5.94 -4.81 -1.37
C THR A 40 6.36 -3.35 -1.55
N LEU A 41 5.64 -2.58 -2.38
CA LEU A 41 5.92 -1.16 -2.58
C LEU A 41 5.74 -0.37 -1.28
N VAL A 42 4.64 -0.59 -0.56
CA VAL A 42 4.35 0.10 0.71
C VAL A 42 5.41 -0.23 1.75
N PHE A 43 5.74 -1.51 1.94
CA PHE A 43 6.80 -1.93 2.87
C PHE A 43 8.16 -1.37 2.49
N ARG A 44 8.50 -1.38 1.20
CA ARG A 44 9.78 -0.86 0.72
C ARG A 44 9.87 0.64 0.93
N TRP A 45 8.80 1.38 0.67
CA TRP A 45 8.73 2.82 0.90
C TRP A 45 8.81 3.16 2.38
N LEU A 46 8.09 2.41 3.24
CA LEU A 46 8.14 2.56 4.69
C LEU A 46 9.55 2.26 5.23
N ASN A 47 10.19 1.20 4.77
CA ASN A 47 11.56 0.85 5.17
C ASN A 47 12.56 1.94 4.76
N TRP A 48 12.46 2.44 3.52
CA TRP A 48 13.26 3.58 3.07
C TRP A 48 13.04 4.83 3.92
N PHE A 49 11.79 5.12 4.27
CA PHE A 49 11.45 6.25 5.13
C PHE A 49 12.04 6.09 6.54
N ILE A 50 11.93 4.90 7.13
CA ILE A 50 12.52 4.61 8.45
C ILE A 50 14.04 4.77 8.40
N ILE A 51 14.71 4.19 7.40
CA ILE A 51 16.17 4.33 7.23
C ILE A 51 16.54 5.80 7.06
N PHE A 52 15.80 6.55 6.25
CA PHE A 52 16.01 7.98 6.05
C PHE A 52 15.89 8.75 7.37
N VAL A 53 14.82 8.52 8.14
CA VAL A 53 14.61 9.14 9.45
C VAL A 53 15.75 8.80 10.41
N ILE A 54 16.20 7.54 10.45
CA ILE A 54 17.34 7.12 11.29
C ILE A 54 18.62 7.84 10.87
N LEU A 55 18.89 7.96 9.57
CA LEU A 55 20.06 8.68 9.05
C LEU A 55 20.02 10.17 9.41
N VAL A 56 18.86 10.83 9.27
CA VAL A 56 18.68 12.23 9.66
C VAL A 56 18.89 12.39 11.17
N CYS A 57 18.27 11.54 12.01
CA CYS A 57 18.47 11.58 13.46
C CYS A 57 19.92 11.30 13.88
N LYS A 58 20.65 10.48 13.10
CA LYS A 58 22.07 10.22 13.36
C LYS A 58 22.97 11.37 12.92
N ALA A 59 22.60 12.11 11.87
CA ALA A 59 23.35 13.26 11.38
C ALA A 59 23.23 14.49 12.30
N GLU A 60 22.18 14.55 13.12
CA GLU A 60 21.93 15.65 14.06
C GLU A 60 22.62 15.46 15.43
N LYS A 61 23.27 14.31 15.64
CA LYS A 61 24.09 13.99 16.84
C LYS A 61 25.58 14.03 16.52
#